data_AF-A0A6G3ZN93-F1
#
_entry.id   AF-A0A6G3ZN93-F1
#
_cell.length_a   1.000
_cell.length_b   1.000
_cell.length_c   1.000
_cell.angle_alpha   90.00
_cell.angle_beta   90.00
_cell.angle_gamma   90.00
#
_symmetry.space_group_name_H-M   'P 1'
#
loop_
_entity.id
_entity.type
_entity.pdbx_description
1 polymer ?
#
loop_
_entity_poly.entity_id
_entity_poly.type
_entity_poly.pdbx_seq_one_letter_code
_entity_poly.pdbx_strand_id
1 'polypeptide(L)'
;MGEEDLQSYEVTRQILGILRNSLRTDYTATTKALDGYPETLGGTKDMPTNGWTVQYSTQDALGARWNDYLTSRKTSSQGLGEILGRLFTPEQLYPTADRYGDSVVYDSIDGFEDYTVYRIDMDDDAEIPDQRKLTVRLNRPNQKSNAENLTRFDAVLTQERPENITDLAGTQLHDVEDPGSTTTQKLTLDATKDTYYLVVRSNITVGMYQMTATTELPGTTGSDGGTAVEVVDRQGRDAQRPELTLDDAPAAQELRHGKTVRVSADESASLRWHTWDVGTDPNELEYKYRISNDTGTSDWSSWRSVGNEGYIYQHLSLSEGYHDLQMVVRDPKGYRTERIVTLKTT
;
A
#
# COMPACT_ATOMS: atom_id res chain seq x y z
N MET A 1 -2.40 13.58 42.40
CA MET A 1 -2.06 12.36 41.64
C MET A 1 -2.93 11.26 42.19
N GLY A 2 -3.96 10.87 41.45
CA GLY A 2 -4.87 9.79 41.85
C GLY A 2 -4.21 8.43 41.62
N GLU A 3 -4.67 7.39 42.32
CA GLU A 3 -4.19 6.01 42.14
C GLU A 3 -4.30 5.51 40.68
N GLU A 4 -5.22 6.07 39.88
CA GLU A 4 -5.35 5.78 38.43
C GLU A 4 -4.12 6.19 37.60
N ASP A 5 -3.40 7.26 37.98
CA ASP A 5 -2.18 7.67 37.28
C ASP A 5 -1.02 6.69 37.57
N LEU A 6 -1.01 6.09 38.76
CA LEU A 6 0.00 5.11 39.15
C LEU A 6 -0.19 3.79 38.40
N GLN A 7 -1.44 3.32 38.27
CA GLN A 7 -1.73 2.11 37.50
C GLN A 7 -1.43 2.30 36.00
N SER A 8 -1.79 3.45 35.43
CA SER A 8 -1.49 3.76 34.02
C SER A 8 0.03 3.86 33.76
N TYR A 9 0.77 4.43 34.72
CA TYR A 9 2.22 4.48 34.67
C TYR A 9 2.87 3.09 34.80
N GLU A 10 2.36 2.22 35.68
CA GLU A 10 2.85 0.85 35.85
C GLU A 10 2.61 -0.01 34.60
N VAL A 11 1.43 0.08 34.00
CA VAL A 11 1.11 -0.62 32.75
C VAL A 11 1.99 -0.13 31.60
N THR A 12 2.16 1.18 31.45
CA THR A 12 3.04 1.77 30.43
C THR A 12 4.49 1.30 30.62
N ARG A 13 4.96 1.26 31.88
CA ARG A 13 6.30 0.78 32.22
C ARG A 13 6.49 -0.71 31.93
N GLN A 14 5.47 -1.54 32.17
CA GLN A 14 5.50 -2.97 31.82
C GLN A 14 5.54 -3.19 30.31
N ILE A 15 4.72 -2.47 29.54
CA ILE A 15 4.71 -2.55 28.07
C ILE A 15 6.07 -2.12 27.49
N LEU A 16 6.64 -1.02 27.98
CA LEU A 16 7.99 -0.58 27.58
C LEU A 16 9.07 -1.59 27.98
N GLY A 17 8.90 -2.29 29.11
CA GLY A 17 9.78 -3.37 29.55
C GLY A 17 9.74 -4.59 28.61
N ILE A 18 8.55 -4.98 28.17
CA ILE A 18 8.34 -6.07 27.20
C ILE A 18 8.95 -5.70 25.84
N LEU A 19 8.66 -4.49 25.34
CA LEU A 19 9.18 -4.03 24.05
C LEU A 19 10.72 -3.98 24.04
N ARG A 20 11.32 -3.47 25.13
CA ARG A 20 12.79 -3.42 25.30
C ARG A 20 13.41 -4.82 25.34
N ASN A 21 12.77 -5.77 26.02
CA ASN A 21 13.25 -7.15 26.06
C ASN A 21 13.08 -7.86 24.71
N SER A 22 12.01 -7.59 23.97
CA SER A 22 11.83 -8.11 22.61
C SER A 22 12.91 -7.60 21.68
N LEU A 23 13.13 -6.28 21.63
CA LEU A 23 14.20 -5.65 20.84
C LEU A 23 15.59 -6.14 21.23
N ARG A 24 15.86 -6.34 22.52
CA ARG A 24 17.15 -6.88 22.97
C ARG A 24 17.30 -8.35 22.58
N THR A 25 16.24 -9.14 22.65
CA THR A 25 16.25 -10.56 22.25
C THR A 25 16.45 -10.69 20.76
N ASP A 26 15.75 -9.90 19.96
CA ASP A 26 15.92 -9.82 18.51
C ASP A 26 17.33 -9.34 18.17
N TYR A 27 17.79 -8.22 18.73
CA TYR A 27 19.15 -7.74 18.50
C TYR A 27 20.21 -8.79 18.90
N THR A 28 20.04 -9.49 20.02
CA THR A 28 20.99 -10.52 20.46
C THR A 28 20.90 -11.77 19.58
N ALA A 29 19.70 -12.16 19.13
CA ALA A 29 19.48 -13.28 18.22
C ALA A 29 20.07 -12.98 16.83
N THR A 30 19.84 -11.78 16.31
CA THR A 30 20.43 -11.27 15.07
C THR A 30 21.94 -11.16 15.18
N THR A 31 22.47 -10.57 16.26
CA THR A 31 23.93 -10.42 16.45
C THR A 31 24.62 -11.77 16.65
N LYS A 32 23.98 -12.72 17.35
CA LYS A 32 24.50 -14.09 17.53
C LYS A 32 24.38 -14.94 16.26
N ALA A 33 23.41 -14.65 15.40
CA ALA A 33 23.24 -15.29 14.08
C ALA A 33 24.20 -14.71 13.02
N LEU A 34 24.79 -13.53 13.26
CA LEU A 34 25.70 -12.83 12.33
C LEU A 34 27.18 -13.19 12.52
N ASP A 35 27.53 -14.04 13.49
CA ASP A 35 28.90 -14.52 13.68
C ASP A 35 29.19 -15.68 12.70
N GLY A 36 29.58 -15.36 11.46
CA GLY A 36 30.39 -16.27 10.65
C GLY A 36 29.99 -16.64 9.21
N TYR A 37 28.83 -16.27 8.64
CA TYR A 37 28.54 -16.51 7.20
C TYR A 37 27.64 -15.45 6.55
N PRO A 38 27.77 -15.22 5.22
CA PRO A 38 27.25 -14.05 4.53
C PRO A 38 25.80 -14.19 4.01
N GLU A 39 25.08 -13.07 4.18
CA GLU A 39 24.10 -12.42 3.30
C GLU A 39 23.04 -13.29 2.59
N THR A 40 21.94 -13.56 3.30
CA THR A 40 20.60 -13.39 2.69
C THR A 40 19.69 -12.69 3.69
N LEU A 41 19.58 -11.37 3.55
CA LEU A 41 18.49 -10.60 4.15
C LEU A 41 17.21 -10.93 3.36
N GLY A 42 16.14 -11.28 4.08
CA GLY A 42 14.81 -11.38 3.48
C GLY A 42 14.47 -10.05 2.82
N GLY A 43 14.22 -10.06 1.51
CA GLY A 43 13.72 -8.90 0.81
C GLY A 43 12.26 -8.67 1.21
N THR A 44 12.01 -7.69 2.07
CA THR A 44 10.78 -6.89 1.98
C THR A 44 11.03 -5.86 0.89
N LYS A 45 10.30 -5.95 -0.22
CA LYS A 45 10.20 -4.82 -1.15
C LYS A 45 9.16 -3.89 -0.58
N ASP A 46 9.61 -2.80 0.01
CA ASP A 46 8.75 -1.64 0.25
C ASP A 46 8.25 -1.16 -1.12
N MET A 47 6.94 -1.25 -1.32
CA MET A 47 6.23 -0.55 -2.38
C MET A 47 5.44 0.58 -1.71
N PRO A 48 5.54 1.84 -2.18
CA PRO A 48 4.61 2.87 -1.74
C PRO A 48 3.27 2.60 -2.44
N THR A 49 2.43 1.76 -1.86
CA THR A 49 1.11 1.44 -2.43
C THR A 49 -0.01 2.02 -1.60
N ASN A 50 -0.81 2.83 -2.29
CA ASN A 50 -2.17 3.20 -1.97
C ASN A 50 -2.98 1.98 -1.48
N GLY A 51 -3.18 1.82 -0.16
CA GLY A 51 -4.28 1.02 0.39
C GLY A 51 -4.25 -0.51 0.21
N TRP A 52 -3.28 -1.09 -0.49
CA TRP A 52 -3.14 -2.55 -0.64
C TRP A 52 -1.93 -3.06 0.13
N THR A 53 -2.19 -3.94 1.10
CA THR A 53 -1.17 -4.83 1.66
C THR A 53 -1.67 -6.25 1.48
N VAL A 54 -1.13 -6.98 0.51
CA VAL A 54 -1.31 -8.43 0.49
C VAL A 54 -0.17 -9.04 1.29
N GLN A 55 -0.50 -9.61 2.44
CA GLN A 55 0.47 -10.24 3.31
C GLN A 55 0.59 -11.72 2.91
N TYR A 56 1.56 -12.04 2.05
CA TYR A 56 1.91 -13.44 1.76
C TYR A 56 3.02 -13.89 2.71
N SER A 57 2.89 -15.07 3.32
CA SER A 57 4.09 -15.79 3.75
C SER A 57 4.64 -16.60 2.56
N THR A 58 5.95 -16.58 2.36
CA THR A 58 6.62 -17.37 1.30
C THR A 58 6.33 -18.87 1.43
N GLN A 59 6.04 -19.31 2.66
CA GLN A 59 5.64 -20.68 2.96
C GLN A 59 4.24 -20.99 2.42
N ASP A 60 3.31 -20.03 2.49
CA ASP A 60 1.94 -20.18 1.98
C ASP A 60 1.91 -20.21 0.45
N ALA A 61 2.71 -19.37 -0.21
CA ALA A 61 2.84 -19.36 -1.68
C ALA A 61 3.43 -20.66 -2.24
N LEU A 62 4.26 -21.36 -1.47
CA LEU A 62 4.91 -22.61 -1.91
C LEU A 62 4.14 -23.88 -1.49
N GLY A 63 3.23 -23.77 -0.52
CA GLY A 63 2.36 -24.86 -0.07
C GLY A 63 3.10 -26.19 0.14
N ALA A 64 2.63 -27.24 -0.54
CA ALA A 64 3.21 -28.59 -0.46
C ALA A 64 4.66 -28.72 -0.98
N ARG A 65 5.16 -27.72 -1.73
CA ARG A 65 6.51 -27.73 -2.33
C ARG A 65 7.55 -26.97 -1.53
N TRP A 66 7.20 -26.51 -0.32
CA TRP A 66 8.15 -25.93 0.62
C TRP A 66 9.35 -26.85 0.88
N ASN A 67 9.11 -28.16 1.01
CA ASN A 67 10.18 -29.15 1.22
C ASN A 67 11.07 -29.34 -0.02
N ASP A 68 10.53 -29.19 -1.24
CA ASP A 68 11.31 -29.26 -2.48
C ASP A 68 12.22 -28.02 -2.63
N TYR A 69 11.72 -26.84 -2.23
CA TYR A 69 12.53 -25.62 -2.17
C TYR A 69 13.69 -25.75 -1.17
N LEU A 70 13.42 -26.26 0.04
CA LEU A 70 14.44 -26.47 1.07
C LEU A 70 15.52 -27.47 0.66
N THR A 71 15.21 -28.43 -0.21
CA THR A 71 16.13 -29.50 -0.63
C THR A 71 16.87 -29.20 -1.94
N SER A 72 16.50 -28.14 -2.67
CA SER A 72 17.21 -27.73 -3.89
C SER A 72 18.64 -27.21 -3.60
N ARG A 73 19.63 -27.67 -4.36
CA ARG A 73 21.02 -27.17 -4.26
C ARG A 73 21.08 -25.73 -4.77
N LYS A 74 21.21 -24.77 -3.85
CA LYS A 74 21.45 -23.37 -4.17
C LYS A 74 22.91 -23.18 -4.59
N THR A 75 23.15 -22.65 -5.78
CA THR A 75 24.47 -22.11 -6.13
C THR A 75 24.54 -20.65 -5.67
N SER A 76 25.71 -20.19 -5.26
CA SER A 76 25.92 -18.95 -4.49
C SER A 76 25.55 -17.64 -5.20
N SER A 77 24.93 -17.68 -6.38
CA SER A 77 24.56 -16.52 -7.18
C SER A 77 23.10 -16.50 -7.64
N GLN A 78 22.27 -17.49 -7.28
CA GLN A 78 20.87 -17.52 -7.71
C GLN A 78 19.96 -16.95 -6.63
N GLY A 79 19.39 -15.77 -6.91
CA GLY A 79 18.32 -15.20 -6.09
C GLY A 79 17.04 -16.03 -6.18
N LEU A 80 16.21 -15.96 -5.14
CA LEU A 80 14.88 -16.61 -5.07
C LEU A 80 14.04 -16.40 -6.34
N GLY A 81 14.10 -15.21 -6.95
CA GLY A 81 13.37 -14.88 -8.18
C GLY A 81 13.83 -15.68 -9.41
N GLU A 82 15.11 -16.02 -9.54
CA GLU A 82 15.63 -16.82 -10.67
C GLU A 82 15.25 -18.29 -10.57
N ILE A 83 15.21 -18.84 -9.35
CA ILE A 83 14.78 -20.22 -9.10
C ILE A 83 13.28 -20.35 -9.36
N LEU A 84 12.48 -19.38 -8.89
CA LEU A 84 11.03 -19.35 -9.11
C LEU A 84 10.68 -19.13 -10.59
N GLY A 85 11.37 -18.22 -11.29
CA GLY A 85 11.17 -17.97 -12.72
C GLY A 85 11.60 -19.11 -13.65
N ARG A 86 12.40 -20.08 -13.15
CA ARG A 86 12.75 -21.31 -13.89
C ARG A 86 11.79 -22.47 -13.63
N LEU A 87 11.21 -22.53 -12.44
CA LEU A 87 10.32 -23.62 -12.03
C LEU A 87 8.87 -23.37 -12.41
N PHE A 88 8.50 -22.12 -12.68
CA PHE A 88 7.12 -21.73 -12.94
C PHE A 88 7.06 -20.59 -13.98
N THR A 89 6.04 -20.64 -14.84
CA THR A 89 5.60 -19.46 -15.60
C THR A 89 4.81 -18.52 -14.67
N PRO A 90 4.70 -17.21 -14.95
CA PRO A 90 3.85 -16.29 -14.16
C PRO A 90 2.41 -16.78 -13.99
N GLU A 91 1.82 -17.41 -15.01
CA GLU A 91 0.49 -18.04 -14.97
C GLU A 91 0.44 -19.30 -14.10
N GLN A 92 1.57 -19.96 -13.84
CA GLN A 92 1.67 -21.11 -12.92
C GLN A 92 2.01 -20.71 -11.48
N LEU A 93 2.66 -19.56 -11.28
CA LEU A 93 2.85 -18.97 -9.96
C LEU A 93 1.55 -18.38 -9.43
N TYR A 94 0.69 -17.89 -10.32
CA TYR A 94 -0.46 -17.06 -9.96
C TYR A 94 -1.74 -17.33 -10.79
N PRO A 95 -2.17 -18.58 -11.05
CA PRO A 95 -3.42 -18.83 -11.78
C PRO A 95 -4.67 -18.40 -10.99
N THR A 96 -4.51 -18.19 -9.68
CA THR A 96 -5.59 -17.93 -8.71
C THR A 96 -5.17 -16.91 -7.64
N ALA A 97 -4.11 -16.12 -7.87
CA ALA A 97 -3.52 -15.26 -6.82
C ALA A 97 -4.43 -14.16 -6.29
N ASP A 98 -5.52 -13.84 -7.00
CA ASP A 98 -6.59 -12.98 -6.51
C ASP A 98 -7.53 -13.66 -5.49
N ARG A 99 -7.46 -14.99 -5.30
CA ARG A 99 -8.37 -15.75 -4.41
C ARG A 99 -7.94 -15.83 -2.95
N TYR A 100 -6.80 -15.25 -2.56
CA TYR A 100 -6.08 -15.72 -1.37
C TYR A 100 -5.74 -14.62 -0.35
N GLY A 101 -6.70 -14.34 0.52
CA GLY A 101 -6.56 -13.53 1.73
C GLY A 101 -7.80 -12.68 1.97
N ASP A 102 -8.05 -12.24 3.20
CA ASP A 102 -9.06 -11.20 3.45
C ASP A 102 -8.73 -9.99 2.56
N SER A 103 -9.70 -9.49 1.80
CA SER A 103 -9.52 -8.25 1.05
C SER A 103 -9.60 -7.09 2.03
N VAL A 104 -8.46 -6.79 2.64
CA VAL A 104 -8.32 -5.72 3.63
C VAL A 104 -7.87 -4.44 2.95
N VAL A 105 -8.71 -3.41 3.01
CA VAL A 105 -8.39 -2.06 2.56
C VAL A 105 -8.30 -1.14 3.77
N TYR A 106 -7.20 -0.41 3.90
CA TYR A 106 -7.06 0.65 4.91
C TYR A 106 -7.28 2.00 4.25
N ASP A 107 -8.17 2.82 4.83
CA ASP A 107 -8.50 4.12 4.28
C ASP A 107 -8.88 5.13 5.37
N SER A 108 -9.12 6.40 5.00
CA SER A 108 -9.52 7.47 5.90
C SER A 108 -10.59 8.40 5.30
N ILE A 109 -11.36 9.03 6.19
CA ILE A 109 -12.25 10.15 5.89
C ILE A 109 -11.69 11.34 6.67
N ASP A 110 -11.28 12.40 5.97
CA ASP A 110 -10.57 13.52 6.60
C ASP A 110 -11.46 14.75 6.81
N GLY A 111 -12.55 14.84 6.05
CA GLY A 111 -13.58 15.88 6.10
C GLY A 111 -15.01 15.34 6.22
N PHE A 112 -15.95 16.21 6.59
CA PHE A 112 -17.36 15.85 6.74
C PHE A 112 -18.12 15.66 5.43
N GLU A 113 -17.54 16.12 4.33
CA GLU A 113 -18.08 15.95 2.98
C GLU A 113 -17.39 14.80 2.24
N ASP A 114 -16.43 14.12 2.90
CA ASP A 114 -15.64 13.08 2.28
C ASP A 114 -16.45 11.78 2.14
N TYR A 115 -16.18 11.06 1.04
CA TYR A 115 -16.65 9.71 0.80
C TYR A 115 -15.62 8.89 0.04
N THR A 116 -15.70 7.58 0.15
CA THR A 116 -15.04 6.63 -0.75
C THR A 116 -16.10 5.67 -1.32
N VAL A 117 -16.04 5.39 -2.63
CA VAL A 117 -16.81 4.33 -3.30
C VAL A 117 -15.86 3.21 -3.66
N TYR A 118 -16.15 2.02 -3.16
CA TYR A 118 -15.46 0.78 -3.49
C TYR A 118 -16.31 -0.05 -4.44
N ARG A 119 -15.71 -0.61 -5.49
CA ARG A 119 -16.26 -1.70 -6.29
C ARG A 119 -15.80 -3.02 -5.70
N ILE A 120 -16.74 -3.91 -5.40
CA ILE A 120 -16.50 -5.23 -4.82
C ILE A 120 -16.94 -6.24 -5.87
N ASP A 121 -15.99 -6.92 -6.49
CA ASP A 121 -16.26 -7.95 -7.50
C ASP A 121 -16.31 -9.32 -6.83
N MET A 122 -17.42 -10.01 -7.03
CA MET A 122 -17.70 -11.35 -6.53
C MET A 122 -17.12 -12.38 -7.50
N ASP A 123 -16.49 -13.43 -6.98
CA ASP A 123 -15.98 -14.51 -7.82
C ASP A 123 -17.11 -15.20 -8.61
N ASP A 124 -16.88 -15.43 -9.90
CA ASP A 124 -17.79 -16.12 -10.84
C ASP A 124 -17.92 -17.63 -10.53
N ASP A 125 -17.06 -18.17 -9.67
CA ASP A 125 -16.81 -19.61 -9.52
C ASP A 125 -17.77 -20.35 -8.57
N ALA A 126 -18.76 -19.68 -8.01
CA ALA A 126 -19.78 -20.39 -7.26
C ALA A 126 -20.67 -21.19 -8.22
N GLU A 127 -20.42 -22.51 -8.31
CA GLU A 127 -21.26 -23.49 -9.02
C GLU A 127 -22.76 -23.40 -8.66
N ILE A 128 -23.10 -22.69 -7.58
CA ILE A 128 -24.46 -22.43 -7.13
C ILE A 128 -24.60 -20.92 -6.82
N PRO A 129 -25.19 -20.12 -7.74
CA PRO A 129 -25.43 -18.69 -7.53
C PRO A 129 -26.18 -18.38 -6.22
N ASP A 130 -27.09 -19.26 -5.83
CA ASP A 130 -27.95 -19.12 -4.64
C ASP A 130 -27.21 -19.34 -3.30
N GLN A 131 -25.91 -19.68 -3.33
CA GLN A 131 -25.08 -19.86 -2.13
C GLN A 131 -23.95 -18.83 -2.00
N ARG A 132 -23.89 -17.84 -2.89
CA ARG A 132 -22.92 -16.75 -2.77
C ARG A 132 -23.35 -15.87 -1.60
N LYS A 133 -22.54 -15.79 -0.54
CA LYS A 133 -22.72 -14.78 0.49
C LYS A 133 -21.58 -13.79 0.46
N LEU A 134 -21.92 -12.51 0.54
CA LEU A 134 -20.97 -11.42 0.68
C LEU A 134 -21.06 -10.87 2.11
N THR A 135 -19.94 -10.83 2.79
CA THR A 135 -19.78 -10.13 4.06
C THR A 135 -18.86 -8.94 3.89
N VAL A 136 -19.38 -7.75 4.20
CA VAL A 136 -18.59 -6.50 4.23
C VAL A 136 -18.52 -6.03 5.67
N ARG A 137 -17.32 -5.64 6.11
CA ARG A 137 -17.07 -5.10 7.45
C ARG A 137 -16.22 -3.85 7.38
N LEU A 138 -16.54 -2.88 8.23
CA LEU A 138 -15.74 -1.70 8.49
C LEU A 138 -15.33 -1.71 9.96
N ASN A 139 -14.04 -1.69 10.23
CA ASN A 139 -13.47 -1.62 11.57
C ASN A 139 -12.72 -0.30 11.75
N ARG A 140 -12.75 0.28 12.95
CA ARG A 140 -12.01 1.52 13.27
C ARG A 140 -11.04 1.24 14.41
N PRO A 141 -9.78 0.83 14.10
CA PRO A 141 -8.88 0.26 15.09
C PRO A 141 -8.38 1.24 16.16
N ASN A 142 -8.53 2.56 15.96
CA ASN A 142 -7.94 3.59 16.83
C ASN A 142 -8.96 4.52 17.53
N GLN A 143 -10.25 4.25 17.43
CA GLN A 143 -11.27 5.10 18.04
C GLN A 143 -11.54 4.67 19.49
N LYS A 144 -10.97 5.39 20.47
CA LYS A 144 -11.30 5.19 21.89
C LYS A 144 -12.75 5.60 22.15
N SER A 145 -13.64 4.64 22.38
CA SER A 145 -15.05 4.87 22.63
C SER A 145 -15.29 5.45 24.03
N ASN A 146 -15.26 6.78 24.15
CA ASN A 146 -15.61 7.47 25.41
C ASN A 146 -16.93 8.23 25.34
N ALA A 147 -17.70 8.14 24.26
CA ALA A 147 -18.95 8.88 24.10
C ALA A 147 -20.08 7.98 23.62
N GLU A 148 -21.23 8.04 24.29
CA GLU A 148 -22.50 7.37 23.94
C GLU A 148 -23.05 7.79 22.56
N ASN A 149 -22.47 8.83 21.96
CA ASN A 149 -22.70 9.24 20.58
C ASN A 149 -21.51 8.82 19.73
N LEU A 150 -21.36 7.52 19.50
CA LEU A 150 -20.39 7.02 18.53
C LEU A 150 -20.78 7.57 17.16
N THR A 151 -20.04 8.57 16.69
CA THR A 151 -20.13 9.04 15.32
C THR A 151 -19.72 7.85 14.46
N ARG A 152 -20.65 7.31 13.67
CA ARG A 152 -20.43 6.17 12.75
C ARG A 152 -20.15 6.67 11.35
N PHE A 153 -19.51 5.84 10.53
CA PHE A 153 -19.51 6.10 9.10
C PHE A 153 -20.90 5.76 8.55
N ASP A 154 -21.33 6.53 7.57
CA ASP A 154 -22.50 6.18 6.79
C ASP A 154 -22.06 5.29 5.63
N ALA A 155 -22.20 4.00 5.84
CA ALA A 155 -21.75 2.95 4.93
C ALA A 155 -22.94 2.21 4.31
N VAL A 156 -23.10 2.33 3.00
CA VAL A 156 -24.22 1.76 2.23
C VAL A 156 -23.67 0.86 1.14
N LEU A 157 -24.13 -0.38 1.11
CA LEU A 157 -23.83 -1.34 0.05
C LEU A 157 -24.94 -1.31 -1.01
N THR A 158 -24.56 -1.15 -2.28
CA THR A 158 -25.47 -0.98 -3.42
C THR A 158 -25.14 -2.01 -4.52
N GLN A 159 -26.10 -2.33 -5.38
CA GLN A 159 -25.93 -3.28 -6.48
C GLN A 159 -25.48 -2.63 -7.80
N GLU A 160 -25.62 -1.31 -7.90
CA GLU A 160 -25.29 -0.52 -9.09
C GLU A 160 -24.35 0.60 -8.69
N ARG A 161 -23.49 1.04 -9.60
CA ARG A 161 -22.58 2.16 -9.32
C ARG A 161 -23.43 3.41 -9.01
N PRO A 162 -23.24 4.07 -7.86
CA PRO A 162 -24.03 5.24 -7.53
C PRO A 162 -23.72 6.39 -8.49
N GLU A 163 -24.76 6.93 -9.14
CA GLU A 163 -24.64 8.17 -9.94
C GLU A 163 -24.62 9.41 -9.05
N ASN A 164 -25.29 9.33 -7.88
CA ASN A 164 -25.34 10.39 -6.89
C ASN A 164 -25.09 9.84 -5.49
N ILE A 165 -24.00 10.29 -4.89
CA ILE A 165 -23.58 9.93 -3.54
C ILE A 165 -24.50 10.44 -2.44
N THR A 166 -25.35 11.45 -2.67
CA THR A 166 -26.18 12.04 -1.60
C THR A 166 -27.44 11.23 -1.36
N ASP A 167 -27.95 10.57 -2.39
CA ASP A 167 -29.20 9.81 -2.39
C ASP A 167 -28.93 8.36 -2.82
N LEU A 168 -28.46 7.55 -1.87
CA LEU A 168 -28.04 6.17 -2.12
C LEU A 168 -29.20 5.21 -1.85
N ALA A 169 -29.58 4.45 -2.88
CA ALA A 169 -30.43 3.27 -2.70
C ALA A 169 -29.56 2.05 -2.39
N GLY A 170 -29.74 1.43 -1.22
CA GLY A 170 -28.97 0.25 -0.85
C GLY A 170 -29.24 -0.24 0.57
N THR A 171 -28.37 -1.12 1.04
CA THR A 171 -28.44 -1.72 2.38
C THR A 171 -27.35 -1.14 3.27
N GLN A 172 -27.75 -0.55 4.39
CA GLN A 172 -26.83 0.01 5.37
C GLN A 172 -26.02 -1.10 6.07
N LEU A 173 -24.74 -0.86 6.33
CA LEU A 173 -23.98 -1.68 7.29
C LEU A 173 -24.43 -1.35 8.72
N HIS A 174 -24.65 -2.38 9.53
CA HIS A 174 -25.14 -2.26 10.89
C HIS A 174 -24.01 -2.43 11.91
N ASP A 175 -24.11 -1.75 13.04
CA ASP A 175 -23.17 -1.93 14.14
C ASP A 175 -23.24 -3.38 14.64
N VAL A 176 -22.08 -3.98 14.88
CA VAL A 176 -21.99 -5.31 15.50
C VAL A 176 -21.73 -5.12 16.97
N GLU A 177 -22.64 -5.58 17.82
CA GLU A 177 -22.41 -5.71 19.25
C GLU A 177 -21.45 -6.89 19.48
N ASP A 178 -20.15 -6.63 19.32
CA ASP A 178 -19.12 -7.56 19.74
C ASP A 178 -18.59 -7.10 21.11
N PRO A 179 -18.63 -7.93 22.17
CA PRO A 179 -18.08 -7.57 23.48
C PRO A 179 -16.59 -7.19 23.38
N GLY A 180 -16.33 -5.88 23.29
CA GLY A 180 -15.00 -5.30 23.16
C GLY A 180 -14.76 -4.46 21.91
N SER A 181 -15.70 -4.44 20.95
CA SER A 181 -15.58 -3.66 19.71
C SER A 181 -16.84 -2.83 19.45
N THR A 182 -16.83 -1.58 19.94
CA THR A 182 -17.89 -0.59 19.65
C THR A 182 -17.70 0.12 18.31
N THR A 183 -16.72 -0.31 17.52
CA THR A 183 -16.23 0.43 16.36
C THR A 183 -16.47 -0.28 15.03
N THR A 184 -17.14 -1.43 15.05
CA THR A 184 -17.33 -2.29 13.87
C THR A 184 -18.73 -2.19 13.28
N GLN A 185 -18.82 -1.90 11.97
CA GLN A 185 -20.03 -2.03 11.17
C GLN A 185 -19.90 -3.25 10.24
N LYS A 186 -20.98 -4.02 10.05
CA LYS A 186 -21.00 -5.24 9.23
C LYS A 186 -22.32 -5.37 8.48
N LEU A 187 -22.25 -5.96 7.29
CA LEU A 187 -23.39 -6.47 6.54
C LEU A 187 -23.03 -7.84 5.95
N THR A 188 -23.95 -8.80 6.05
CA THR A 188 -23.86 -10.06 5.32
C THR A 188 -25.14 -10.23 4.51
N LEU A 189 -25.02 -10.54 3.22
CA LEU A 189 -26.15 -10.76 2.32
C LEU A 189 -25.90 -11.95 1.39
N ASP A 190 -26.99 -12.51 0.86
CA ASP A 190 -26.94 -13.43 -0.28
C ASP A 190 -26.68 -12.62 -1.55
N ALA A 191 -25.51 -12.82 -2.15
CA ALA A 191 -25.04 -12.10 -3.32
C ALA A 191 -25.76 -12.59 -4.57
N THR A 192 -26.54 -11.70 -5.17
CA THR A 192 -27.36 -11.91 -6.37
C THR A 192 -26.75 -11.25 -7.61
N LYS A 193 -25.60 -10.58 -7.46
CA LYS A 193 -24.87 -9.85 -8.51
C LYS A 193 -23.40 -10.23 -8.47
N ASP A 194 -22.73 -10.04 -9.60
CA ASP A 194 -21.28 -10.24 -9.71
C ASP A 194 -20.49 -9.03 -9.20
N THR A 195 -21.11 -7.86 -9.12
CA THR A 195 -20.48 -6.66 -8.61
C THR A 195 -21.39 -5.93 -7.63
N TYR A 196 -20.81 -5.43 -6.56
CA TYR A 196 -21.43 -4.55 -5.58
C TYR A 196 -20.60 -3.27 -5.43
N TYR A 197 -21.22 -2.22 -4.90
CA TYR A 197 -20.52 -0.98 -4.58
C TYR A 197 -20.76 -0.59 -3.13
N LEU A 198 -19.70 -0.47 -2.34
CA LEU A 198 -19.76 0.05 -0.98
C LEU A 198 -19.43 1.54 -1.00
N VAL A 199 -20.36 2.38 -0.56
CA VAL A 199 -20.10 3.80 -0.34
C VAL A 199 -19.90 4.03 1.16
N VAL A 200 -18.78 4.63 1.53
CA VAL A 200 -18.46 5.01 2.91
C VAL A 200 -18.37 6.52 2.98
N ARG A 201 -19.28 7.17 3.72
CA ARG A 201 -19.36 8.62 3.87
C ARG A 201 -19.11 9.04 5.32
N SER A 202 -18.63 10.27 5.49
CA SER A 202 -18.71 10.92 6.80
C SER A 202 -20.17 11.17 7.18
N ASN A 203 -20.57 10.73 8.37
CA ASN A 203 -21.78 11.23 9.04
C ASN A 203 -21.34 11.92 10.33
N ILE A 204 -20.60 13.01 10.17
CA ILE A 204 -19.84 13.74 11.21
C ILE A 204 -18.62 12.99 11.79
N THR A 205 -18.26 11.85 11.20
CA THR A 205 -17.11 11.03 11.62
C THR A 205 -15.96 11.26 10.67
N VAL A 206 -14.78 11.52 11.21
CA VAL A 206 -13.51 11.54 10.48
C VAL A 206 -12.54 10.57 11.14
N GLY A 207 -11.61 10.02 10.37
CA GLY A 207 -10.59 9.11 10.85
C GLY A 207 -10.34 7.92 9.93
N MET A 208 -9.42 7.07 10.36
CA MET A 208 -9.05 5.86 9.64
C MET A 208 -10.03 4.73 9.88
N TYR A 209 -10.24 3.90 8.87
CA TYR A 209 -10.97 2.65 8.94
C TYR A 209 -10.26 1.56 8.15
N GLN A 210 -10.60 0.33 8.51
CA GLN A 210 -10.21 -0.88 7.82
C GLN A 210 -11.48 -1.51 7.25
N MET A 211 -11.56 -1.64 5.94
CA MET A 211 -12.64 -2.33 5.25
C MET A 211 -12.19 -3.75 4.90
N THR A 212 -13.07 -4.72 5.13
CA THR A 212 -12.86 -6.10 4.68
C THR A 212 -14.09 -6.60 3.93
N ALA A 213 -13.88 -7.19 2.75
CA ALA A 213 -14.92 -7.88 1.99
C ALA A 213 -14.54 -9.37 1.84
N THR A 214 -15.41 -10.25 2.31
CA THR A 214 -15.20 -11.70 2.29
C THR A 214 -16.43 -12.43 1.76
N THR A 215 -16.20 -13.65 1.29
CA THR A 215 -17.23 -14.60 0.86
C THR A 215 -17.22 -15.82 1.77
N GLU A 216 -18.29 -16.62 1.74
CA GLU A 216 -18.35 -17.90 2.46
C GLU A 216 -17.51 -19.01 1.79
N LEU A 217 -16.95 -18.76 0.61
CA LEU A 217 -16.02 -19.70 0.01
C LEU A 217 -14.75 -19.73 0.88
N PRO A 218 -14.31 -20.90 1.36
CA PRO A 218 -13.12 -20.98 2.18
C PRO A 218 -11.90 -20.50 1.38
N GLY A 219 -11.17 -19.53 1.93
CA GLY A 219 -9.85 -19.16 1.46
C GLY A 219 -8.88 -20.33 1.57
N THR A 220 -7.73 -20.24 0.89
CA THR A 220 -6.70 -21.30 0.92
C THR A 220 -6.13 -21.61 2.30
N THR A 221 -6.28 -20.67 3.24
CA THR A 221 -5.83 -20.79 4.62
C THR A 221 -6.91 -21.33 5.57
N GLY A 222 -8.10 -21.65 5.04
CA GLY A 222 -9.26 -22.08 5.84
C GLY A 222 -10.01 -20.95 6.56
N SER A 223 -9.64 -19.69 6.33
CA SER A 223 -10.46 -18.51 6.67
C SER A 223 -11.57 -18.30 5.64
N ASP A 224 -12.46 -17.33 5.87
CA ASP A 224 -13.32 -16.81 4.82
C ASP A 224 -12.44 -16.32 3.64
N GLY A 225 -12.87 -16.54 2.40
CA GLY A 225 -12.15 -16.13 1.20
C GLY A 225 -12.42 -14.66 0.90
N GLY A 226 -11.39 -13.82 0.75
CA GLY A 226 -11.57 -12.45 0.29
C GLY A 226 -12.11 -12.39 -1.14
N THR A 227 -12.59 -11.20 -1.51
CA THR A 227 -13.12 -10.90 -2.84
C THR A 227 -12.49 -9.61 -3.35
N ALA A 228 -12.25 -9.44 -4.65
CA ALA A 228 -11.54 -8.26 -5.15
C ALA A 228 -12.28 -6.95 -4.79
N VAL A 229 -11.55 -5.95 -4.28
CA VAL A 229 -12.12 -4.63 -3.92
C VAL A 229 -11.30 -3.46 -4.46
N GLU A 230 -11.86 -2.63 -5.32
CA GLU A 230 -11.17 -1.47 -5.92
C GLU A 230 -11.81 -0.15 -5.46
N VAL A 231 -11.02 0.90 -5.22
CA VAL A 231 -11.56 2.26 -5.04
C VAL A 231 -11.88 2.85 -6.40
N VAL A 232 -13.15 3.18 -6.67
CA VAL A 232 -13.60 3.67 -7.99
C VAL A 232 -14.04 5.12 -8.01
N ASP A 233 -14.31 5.71 -6.85
CA ASP A 233 -14.59 7.14 -6.71
C ASP A 233 -14.31 7.60 -5.27
N ARG A 234 -14.02 8.89 -5.08
CA ARG A 234 -13.75 9.49 -3.78
C ARG A 234 -14.01 10.99 -3.81
N GLN A 235 -14.65 11.51 -2.78
CA GLN A 235 -14.58 12.93 -2.42
C GLN A 235 -13.84 13.08 -1.13
N GLY A 236 -13.09 14.16 -1.09
CA GLY A 236 -12.33 14.59 0.04
C GLY A 236 -11.15 15.37 -0.45
N ARG A 237 -10.37 15.89 0.49
CA ARG A 237 -9.04 16.33 0.15
C ARG A 237 -8.34 15.14 -0.50
N ASP A 238 -7.88 15.34 -1.73
CA ASP A 238 -7.12 14.35 -2.47
C ASP A 238 -5.88 13.99 -1.66
N ALA A 239 -5.99 13.02 -0.75
CA ALA A 239 -4.88 12.69 0.12
C ALA A 239 -3.78 11.97 -0.67
N GLN A 240 -4.10 11.53 -1.89
CA GLN A 240 -3.15 10.93 -2.79
C GLN A 240 -2.23 12.03 -3.31
N ARG A 241 -0.94 11.81 -3.10
CA ARG A 241 0.09 12.64 -3.70
C ARG A 241 0.31 12.09 -5.10
N PRO A 242 0.61 12.93 -6.10
CA PRO A 242 0.99 12.46 -7.42
C PRO A 242 2.07 11.39 -7.32
N GLU A 243 1.93 10.29 -8.03
CA GLU A 243 3.00 9.30 -8.10
C GLU A 243 4.13 9.83 -8.98
N LEU A 244 5.38 9.54 -8.62
CA LEU A 244 6.54 9.88 -9.44
C LEU A 244 7.49 8.69 -9.50
N THR A 245 7.62 8.12 -10.70
CA THR A 245 8.39 6.91 -10.98
C THR A 245 9.43 7.20 -12.06
N LEU A 246 10.67 6.75 -11.84
CA LEU A 246 11.74 6.86 -12.83
C LEU A 246 11.64 5.72 -13.82
N ASP A 247 11.33 6.03 -15.07
CA ASP A 247 11.02 5.06 -16.12
C ASP A 247 12.25 4.74 -16.98
N ASP A 248 13.01 5.76 -17.41
CA ASP A 248 14.26 5.58 -18.13
C ASP A 248 15.36 6.46 -17.54
N ALA A 249 16.57 5.93 -17.45
CA ALA A 249 17.75 6.61 -16.92
C ALA A 249 19.02 5.80 -17.21
N PRO A 250 20.23 6.37 -17.02
CA PRO A 250 21.46 5.62 -17.17
C PRO A 250 21.49 4.38 -16.27
N ALA A 251 22.28 3.38 -16.68
CA ALA A 251 22.35 2.09 -16.02
C ALA A 251 22.64 2.24 -14.52
N ALA A 252 21.85 1.55 -13.71
CA ALA A 252 22.04 1.49 -12.27
C ALA A 252 23.24 0.60 -11.94
N GLN A 253 24.10 1.10 -11.06
CA GLN A 253 25.20 0.38 -10.45
C GLN A 253 25.03 0.40 -8.93
N GLU A 254 24.97 -0.79 -8.33
CA GLU A 254 24.98 -0.91 -6.87
C GLU A 254 26.40 -0.73 -6.33
N LEU A 255 26.51 0.11 -5.30
CA LEU A 255 27.71 0.28 -4.49
C LEU A 255 27.72 -0.74 -3.35
N ARG A 256 28.90 -0.98 -2.77
CA ARG A 256 29.12 -1.94 -1.65
C ARG A 256 28.22 -1.76 -0.42
N HIS A 257 27.49 -0.66 -0.30
CA HIS A 257 26.61 -0.36 0.83
C HIS A 257 25.12 -0.36 0.44
N GLY A 258 24.75 -1.01 -0.68
CA GLY A 258 23.36 -1.05 -1.16
C GLY A 258 22.85 0.26 -1.77
N LYS A 259 23.72 1.28 -1.90
CA LYS A 259 23.36 2.52 -2.60
C LYS A 259 23.40 2.29 -4.11
N THR A 260 22.33 2.68 -4.79
CA THR A 260 22.29 2.67 -6.26
C THR A 260 22.74 4.01 -6.81
N VAL A 261 23.68 3.99 -7.75
CA VAL A 261 24.12 5.17 -8.52
C VAL A 261 23.92 4.88 -9.99
N ARG A 262 23.46 5.87 -10.77
CA ARG A 262 23.30 5.72 -12.21
C ARG A 262 24.48 6.34 -12.95
N VAL A 263 25.18 5.55 -13.75
CA VAL A 263 26.44 5.98 -14.38
C VAL A 263 26.17 6.39 -15.83
N SER A 264 26.51 7.64 -16.17
CA SER A 264 26.55 8.12 -17.55
C SER A 264 28.01 8.22 -18.00
N ALA A 265 28.29 7.75 -19.22
CA ALA A 265 29.61 7.85 -19.85
C ALA A 265 29.90 9.23 -20.45
N ASP A 266 28.89 10.11 -20.48
CA ASP A 266 28.97 11.44 -21.04
C ASP A 266 28.78 12.50 -19.93
N GLU A 267 29.24 13.73 -20.18
CA GLU A 267 28.89 14.93 -19.39
C GLU A 267 27.40 15.31 -19.51
N SER A 268 26.56 14.38 -19.99
CA SER A 268 25.12 14.53 -20.06
C SER A 268 24.40 13.29 -19.56
N ALA A 269 23.24 13.48 -18.95
CA ALA A 269 22.36 12.39 -18.52
C ALA A 269 20.93 12.68 -18.98
N SER A 270 20.32 11.70 -19.64
CA SER A 270 18.90 11.74 -20.01
C SER A 270 18.09 10.91 -19.01
N LEU A 271 17.02 11.49 -18.48
CA LEU A 271 16.08 10.80 -17.60
C LEU A 271 14.65 10.99 -18.14
N ARG A 272 13.85 9.93 -18.07
CA ARG A 272 12.41 9.96 -18.28
C ARG A 272 11.73 9.54 -16.99
N TRP A 273 10.83 10.39 -16.51
CA TRP A 273 9.96 10.08 -15.38
C TRP A 273 8.53 9.92 -15.88
N HIS A 274 7.79 9.04 -15.24
CA HIS A 274 6.35 8.93 -15.40
C HIS A 274 5.67 9.38 -14.10
N THR A 275 4.64 10.20 -14.22
CA THR A 275 3.85 10.70 -13.11
C THR A 275 2.37 10.67 -13.46
N TRP A 276 1.57 10.36 -12.47
CA TRP A 276 0.12 10.25 -12.60
C TRP A 276 -0.51 10.51 -11.23
N ASP A 277 -1.78 10.87 -11.25
CA ASP A 277 -2.58 11.11 -10.04
C ASP A 277 -4.03 10.69 -10.33
N VAL A 278 -4.67 9.96 -9.42
CA VAL A 278 -6.01 9.35 -9.66
C VAL A 278 -7.06 10.42 -9.96
N GLY A 279 -6.94 11.60 -9.33
CA GLY A 279 -7.93 12.67 -9.39
C GLY A 279 -7.52 13.89 -10.22
N THR A 280 -6.35 13.86 -10.86
CA THR A 280 -5.79 15.02 -11.56
C THR A 280 -5.27 14.62 -12.94
N ASP A 281 -5.75 15.30 -13.98
CA ASP A 281 -5.25 15.10 -15.35
C ASP A 281 -3.72 15.37 -15.37
N PRO A 282 -2.91 14.51 -16.02
CA PRO A 282 -1.47 14.72 -16.14
C PRO A 282 -1.06 16.14 -16.58
N ASN A 283 -1.86 16.82 -17.40
CA ASN A 283 -1.53 18.18 -17.85
C ASN A 283 -1.69 19.27 -16.77
N GLU A 284 -2.45 18.99 -15.71
CA GLU A 284 -2.63 19.84 -14.54
C GLU A 284 -1.53 19.62 -13.49
N LEU A 285 -0.76 18.54 -13.62
CA LEU A 285 0.42 18.29 -12.79
C LEU A 285 1.56 19.23 -13.19
N GLU A 286 2.29 19.71 -12.19
CA GLU A 286 3.47 20.54 -12.37
C GLU A 286 4.68 19.91 -11.70
N TYR A 287 5.85 20.08 -12.30
CA TYR A 287 7.11 19.60 -11.76
C TYR A 287 8.17 20.70 -11.66
N LYS A 288 9.13 20.50 -10.78
CA LYS A 288 10.38 21.26 -10.73
C LYS A 288 11.52 20.38 -10.22
N TYR A 289 12.75 20.80 -10.49
CA TYR A 289 13.93 20.05 -10.09
C TYR A 289 15.07 20.96 -9.63
N ARG A 290 16.04 20.37 -8.92
CA ARG A 290 17.34 20.97 -8.63
C ARG A 290 18.41 19.89 -8.58
N ILE A 291 19.67 20.30 -8.69
CA ILE A 291 20.82 19.40 -8.70
C ILE A 291 21.77 19.80 -7.58
N SER A 292 22.22 18.82 -6.81
CA SER A 292 23.27 18.99 -5.81
C SER A 292 24.51 18.21 -6.21
N ASN A 293 25.70 18.78 -6.00
CA ASN A 293 26.99 18.14 -6.20
C ASN A 293 27.98 18.55 -5.10
N ASP A 294 29.27 18.25 -5.29
CA ASP A 294 30.35 18.59 -4.36
C ASP A 294 30.62 20.09 -4.24
N THR A 295 30.30 20.87 -5.27
CA THR A 295 30.47 22.33 -5.29
C THR A 295 29.29 23.10 -4.68
N GLY A 296 28.12 22.47 -4.56
CA GLY A 296 26.94 23.10 -3.96
C GLY A 296 25.60 22.52 -4.42
N THR A 297 24.52 23.23 -4.13
CA THR A 297 23.16 22.88 -4.56
C THR A 297 22.60 24.02 -5.41
N SER A 298 22.09 23.70 -6.59
CA SER A 298 21.43 24.67 -7.46
C SER A 298 20.14 25.19 -6.83
N ASP A 299 19.71 26.37 -7.26
CA ASP A 299 18.34 26.82 -7.03
C ASP A 299 17.35 25.86 -7.69
N TRP A 300 16.11 25.87 -7.20
CA TRP A 300 15.01 25.17 -7.85
C TRP A 300 14.70 25.79 -9.21
N SER A 301 14.41 24.94 -10.20
CA SER A 301 13.79 25.40 -11.44
C SER A 301 12.43 26.07 -11.16
N SER A 302 11.93 26.85 -12.13
CA SER A 302 10.52 27.20 -12.15
C SER A 302 9.66 25.94 -12.25
N TRP A 303 8.41 26.03 -11.80
CA TRP A 303 7.41 25.01 -12.10
C TRP A 303 7.18 24.92 -13.62
N ARG A 304 6.97 23.71 -14.11
CA ARG A 304 6.66 23.39 -15.51
C ARG A 304 5.53 22.37 -15.53
N SER A 305 4.62 22.45 -16.50
CA SER A 305 3.59 21.42 -16.69
C SER A 305 4.23 20.11 -17.13
N VAL A 306 3.68 18.98 -16.66
CA VAL A 306 4.08 17.63 -17.06
C VAL A 306 3.65 17.30 -18.49
N GLY A 307 2.51 17.86 -18.93
CA GLY A 307 1.90 17.56 -20.24
C GLY A 307 0.96 16.35 -20.19
N ASN A 308 0.21 16.15 -21.29
CA ASN A 308 -0.92 15.21 -21.35
C ASN A 308 -0.54 13.73 -21.17
N GLU A 309 0.71 13.34 -21.41
CA GLU A 309 1.15 11.94 -21.37
C GLU A 309 1.72 11.53 -20.00
N GLY A 310 1.83 12.45 -19.03
CA GLY A 310 2.41 12.13 -17.73
C GLY A 310 3.93 11.92 -17.73
N TYR A 311 4.61 12.21 -18.85
CA TYR A 311 6.06 12.01 -18.98
C TYR A 311 6.85 13.30 -18.80
N ILE A 312 7.87 13.25 -17.94
CA ILE A 312 8.83 14.33 -17.74
C ILE A 312 10.17 13.91 -18.33
N TYR A 313 10.63 14.64 -19.35
CA TYR A 313 11.91 14.42 -20.01
C TYR A 313 12.96 15.43 -19.54
N GLN A 314 14.08 14.94 -19.02
CA GLN A 314 15.16 15.78 -18.51
C GLN A 314 16.47 15.40 -19.18
N HIS A 315 17.05 16.35 -19.89
CA HIS A 315 18.41 16.26 -20.40
C HIS A 315 19.29 17.22 -19.61
N LEU A 316 20.19 16.65 -18.82
CA LEU A 316 21.03 17.39 -17.87
C LEU A 316 22.46 17.44 -18.38
N SER A 317 23.07 18.62 -18.39
CA SER A 317 24.52 18.78 -18.57
C SER A 317 25.18 18.83 -17.19
N LEU A 318 26.06 17.87 -16.91
CA LEU A 318 26.64 17.63 -15.60
C LEU A 318 28.16 17.59 -15.73
N SER A 319 28.87 18.30 -14.85
CA SER A 319 30.33 18.16 -14.74
C SER A 319 30.71 16.74 -14.32
N GLU A 320 31.96 16.32 -14.50
CA GLU A 320 32.45 15.05 -13.93
C GLU A 320 32.18 14.97 -12.41
N GLY A 321 31.74 13.81 -11.92
CA GLY A 321 31.50 13.59 -10.49
C GLY A 321 30.12 13.03 -10.13
N TYR A 322 29.72 13.22 -8.88
CA TYR A 322 28.42 12.75 -8.35
C TYR A 322 27.43 13.92 -8.25
N HIS A 323 26.20 13.66 -8.68
CA HIS A 323 25.11 14.62 -8.69
C HIS A 323 23.83 13.99 -8.15
N ASP A 324 23.17 14.66 -7.21
CA ASP A 324 21.85 14.28 -6.75
C ASP A 324 20.80 15.15 -7.45
N LEU A 325 20.02 14.55 -8.36
CA LEU A 325 18.86 15.18 -8.96
C LEU A 325 17.67 15.00 -8.02
N GLN A 326 17.14 16.10 -7.50
CA GLN A 326 15.89 16.13 -6.75
C GLN A 326 14.76 16.60 -7.64
N MET A 327 13.71 15.80 -7.77
CA MET A 327 12.51 16.07 -8.56
C MET A 327 11.30 16.15 -7.63
N VAL A 328 10.48 17.18 -7.83
CA VAL A 328 9.21 17.36 -7.11
C VAL A 328 8.09 17.53 -8.11
N VAL A 329 7.04 16.72 -7.98
CA VAL A 329 5.76 16.90 -8.70
C VAL A 329 4.71 17.38 -7.72
N ARG A 330 3.79 18.23 -8.19
CA ARG A 330 2.60 18.65 -7.47
C ARG A 330 1.35 18.62 -8.33
N ASP A 331 0.21 18.52 -7.66
CA ASP A 331 -1.11 18.74 -8.24
C ASP A 331 -1.61 20.19 -7.99
N PRO A 332 -2.75 20.60 -8.56
CA PRO A 332 -3.36 21.92 -8.32
C PRO A 332 -3.76 22.16 -6.86
N LYS A 333 -4.03 21.10 -6.08
CA LYS A 333 -4.41 21.20 -4.66
C LYS A 333 -3.17 21.38 -3.76
N GLY A 334 -1.96 21.20 -4.30
CA GLY A 334 -0.68 21.49 -3.67
C GLY A 334 -0.01 20.29 -2.99
N TYR A 335 -0.56 19.08 -3.14
CA TYR A 335 0.07 17.83 -2.73
C TYR A 335 1.33 17.58 -3.54
N ARG A 336 2.34 16.97 -2.93
CA ARG A 336 3.66 16.82 -3.55
C ARG A 336 4.30 15.48 -3.29
N THR A 337 4.98 14.98 -4.31
CA THR A 337 5.89 13.84 -4.21
C THR A 337 7.29 14.27 -4.61
N GLU A 338 8.28 13.81 -3.82
CA GLU A 338 9.69 14.07 -4.06
C GLU A 338 10.43 12.74 -4.32
N ARG A 339 11.37 12.80 -5.27
CA ARG A 339 12.30 11.71 -5.58
C ARG A 339 13.70 12.26 -5.76
N ILE A 340 14.69 11.49 -5.31
CA ILE A 340 16.11 11.81 -5.46
C ILE A 340 16.77 10.67 -6.24
N VAL A 341 17.55 11.01 -7.25
CA VAL A 341 18.36 10.07 -8.03
C VAL A 341 19.80 10.55 -8.03
N THR A 342 20.70 9.68 -7.60
CA THR A 342 22.14 9.93 -7.67
C THR A 342 22.68 9.49 -9.03
N LEU A 343 23.24 10.44 -9.75
CA LEU A 343 23.91 10.30 -11.03
C LEU A 343 25.42 10.38 -10.83
N LYS A 344 26.19 9.62 -11.59
CA LYS A 344 27.63 9.74 -11.71
C LYS A 344 28.01 9.91 -13.16
N THR A 345 28.75 10.96 -13.45
CA THR A 345 29.38 11.23 -14.76
C THR A 345 30.87 10.94 -14.65
N THR A 346 31.46 10.42 -15.73
CA THR A 346 32.86 9.97 -15.81
C THR A 346 33.59 10.53 -17.01
#